data_AF-A0A9E6AD91-F1
#
_entry.id   AF-A0A9E6AD91-F1
#
_cell.length_a   1.000
_cell.length_b   1.000
_cell.length_c   1.000
_cell.angle_alpha   90.00
_cell.angle_beta   90.00
_cell.angle_gamma   90.00
#
_symmetry.space_group_name_H-M   'P 1'
#
loop_
_entity.id
_entity.type
_entity.pdbx_description
1 polymer ?
#
loop_
_entity_poly.entity_id
_entity_poly.type
_entity_poly.pdbx_seq_one_letter_code
_entity_poly.pdbx_strand_id
1 'polypeptide(L)'
;EERFQEPPADLPTDVVEALKQMFVQALSAPDFERCATIYKEIWAASSHSAKMREALKIYYTRLLAFYCEVLERVMGDRAAPMKVERVAAAMLPILEGYCITKDAVEVSVDAMAEDWAHMAAALLQYR
;
A
#
# COMPACT_ATOMS: atom_id res chain seq x y z
N GLU A 1 -4.62 -3.67 -28.66
CA GLU A 1 -5.68 -3.18 -27.76
C GLU A 1 -5.82 -4.16 -26.62
N GLU A 2 -5.10 -3.94 -25.52
CA GLU A 2 -5.36 -4.68 -24.28
C GLU A 2 -6.70 -4.17 -23.75
N ARG A 3 -7.73 -5.01 -23.88
CA ARG A 3 -9.03 -4.75 -23.26
C ARG A 3 -8.80 -4.73 -21.75
N PHE A 4 -9.10 -3.60 -21.10
CA PHE A 4 -9.39 -3.58 -19.67
C PHE A 4 -10.47 -4.64 -19.43
N GLN A 5 -10.10 -5.81 -18.92
CA GLN A 5 -11.07 -6.81 -18.49
C GLN A 5 -11.73 -6.28 -17.23
N GLU A 6 -13.05 -6.43 -17.16
CA GLU A 6 -13.82 -6.03 -15.98
C GLU A 6 -13.25 -6.71 -14.73
N PRO A 7 -13.16 -5.98 -13.59
CA PRO A 7 -12.72 -6.57 -12.35
C PRO A 7 -13.59 -7.80 -12.01
N PRO A 8 -13.03 -8.82 -11.35
CA PRO A 8 -13.77 -10.04 -11.01
C PRO A 8 -15.07 -9.69 -10.30
N ALA A 9 -16.18 -10.27 -10.80
CA ALA A 9 -17.54 -9.84 -10.46
C ALA A 9 -17.92 -10.00 -8.98
N ASP A 10 -17.19 -10.81 -8.21
CA ASP A 10 -17.39 -10.98 -6.77
C ASP A 10 -16.04 -11.11 -6.05
N LEU A 11 -15.55 -10.00 -5.49
CA LEU A 11 -14.42 -10.04 -4.55
C LEU A 11 -14.89 -10.67 -3.23
N PRO A 12 -14.14 -11.60 -2.62
CA PRO A 12 -14.41 -12.13 -1.29
C PRO A 12 -14.53 -11.00 -0.28
N THR A 13 -15.73 -10.81 0.25
CA THR A 13 -16.07 -9.72 1.15
C THR A 13 -15.19 -9.72 2.42
N ASP A 14 -14.78 -10.90 2.89
CA ASP A 14 -13.87 -11.04 4.03
C ASP A 14 -12.48 -10.48 3.76
N VAL A 15 -11.94 -10.69 2.56
CA VAL A 15 -10.64 -10.15 2.14
C VAL A 15 -10.70 -8.63 2.00
N VAL A 16 -11.75 -8.11 1.34
CA VAL A 16 -11.94 -6.66 1.17
C VAL A 16 -12.06 -5.98 2.53
N GLU A 17 -12.86 -6.54 3.44
CA GLU A 17 -13.03 -5.98 4.79
C GLU A 17 -11.73 -6.01 5.60
N ALA A 18 -10.97 -7.11 5.54
CA ALA A 18 -9.67 -7.21 6.21
C ALA A 18 -8.65 -6.19 5.67
N LEU A 19 -8.60 -6.00 4.35
CA LEU A 19 -7.77 -4.97 3.72
C LEU A 19 -8.23 -3.56 4.09
N LYS A 20 -9.54 -3.29 4.12
CA LYS A 20 -10.09 -1.99 4.53
C LYS A 20 -9.67 -1.68 5.96
N GLN A 21 -9.84 -2.62 6.88
CA GLN A 21 -9.42 -2.45 8.28
C GLN A 21 -7.92 -2.17 8.42
N MET A 22 -7.08 -2.90 7.66
CA MET A 22 -5.64 -2.64 7.60
C MET A 22 -5.34 -1.21 7.13
N PHE A 23 -5.96 -0.76 6.04
CA PHE A 23 -5.75 0.60 5.52
C PHE A 23 -6.24 1.67 6.49
N VAL A 24 -7.43 1.52 7.08
CA VAL A 24 -7.95 2.45 8.09
C VAL A 24 -6.99 2.58 9.27
N GLN A 25 -6.46 1.46 9.78
CA GLN A 25 -5.48 1.46 10.87
C GLN A 25 -4.18 2.17 10.48
N ALA A 26 -3.68 1.93 9.28
CA ALA A 26 -2.45 2.56 8.79
C ALA A 26 -2.64 4.09 8.62
N LEU A 27 -3.73 4.51 8.00
CA LEU A 27 -4.00 5.91 7.67
C LEU A 27 -4.48 6.74 8.86
N SER A 28 -5.08 6.10 9.88
CA SER A 28 -5.55 6.76 11.10
C SER A 28 -4.54 6.64 12.26
N ALA A 29 -3.33 6.14 12.00
CA ALA A 29 -2.33 5.98 13.05
C ALA A 29 -1.99 7.35 13.69
N PRO A 30 -1.90 7.46 15.03
CA PRO A 30 -1.65 8.74 15.70
C PRO A 30 -0.38 9.46 15.25
N ASP A 31 0.64 8.68 14.85
CA ASP A 31 1.93 9.18 14.39
C ASP A 31 2.01 9.33 12.86
N PHE A 32 0.92 9.15 12.12
CA PHE A 32 0.92 9.17 10.65
C PHE A 32 1.55 10.45 10.10
N GLU A 33 1.10 11.63 10.56
CA GLU A 33 1.63 12.94 10.16
C GLU A 33 3.12 13.11 10.45
N ARG A 34 3.52 12.64 11.63
CA ARG A 34 4.91 12.72 12.07
C ARG A 34 5.80 11.83 11.21
N CYS A 35 5.36 10.61 10.95
CA CYS A 35 6.04 9.66 10.07
C CYS A 35 6.12 10.19 8.64
N ALA A 36 5.05 10.78 8.12
CA ALA A 36 5.02 11.41 6.80
C ALA A 36 6.04 12.56 6.68
N THR A 37 6.16 13.39 7.71
CA THR A 37 7.16 14.47 7.75
C THR A 37 8.58 13.92 7.75
N ILE A 38 8.89 12.95 8.63
CA ILE A 38 10.20 12.31 8.71
C ILE A 38 10.57 11.66 7.38
N TYR A 39 9.62 10.96 6.76
CA TYR A 39 9.80 10.35 5.45
C TYR A 39 10.21 11.40 4.39
N LYS A 40 9.49 12.52 4.31
CA LYS A 40 9.77 13.61 3.34
C LYS A 40 11.20 14.15 3.50
N GLU A 41 11.63 14.34 4.75
CA GLU A 41 12.97 14.82 5.08
C GLU A 41 14.06 13.81 4.67
N ILE A 42 13.88 12.53 5.00
CA ILE A 42 14.80 11.46 4.62
C ILE A 42 14.89 11.33 3.10
N TRP A 43 13.74 11.35 2.42
CA TRP A 43 13.67 11.27 0.97
C TRP A 43 14.41 12.44 0.31
N ALA A 44 14.18 13.68 0.77
CA ALA A 44 14.89 14.85 0.29
C ALA A 44 16.41 14.76 0.53
N ALA A 45 16.84 14.30 1.72
CA ALA A 45 18.24 14.11 2.03
C ALA A 45 18.91 13.03 1.16
N SER A 46 18.15 12.00 0.76
CA SER A 46 18.64 10.92 -0.12
C SER A 46 19.09 11.44 -1.50
N SER A 47 18.47 12.49 -2.03
CA SER A 47 18.87 13.11 -3.29
C SER A 47 20.33 13.58 -3.29
N HIS A 48 20.88 13.92 -2.12
CA HIS A 48 22.23 14.48 -1.99
C HIS A 48 23.23 13.57 -1.25
N SER A 49 22.79 12.42 -0.71
CA SER A 49 23.64 11.55 0.10
C SER A 49 23.54 10.08 -0.31
N ALA A 50 24.64 9.51 -0.80
CA ALA A 50 24.70 8.10 -1.18
C ALA A 50 24.41 7.16 0.00
N LYS A 51 24.89 7.50 1.21
CA LYS A 51 24.60 6.76 2.43
C LYS A 51 23.10 6.79 2.76
N MET A 52 22.45 7.94 2.56
CA MET A 52 21.02 8.08 2.82
C MET A 52 20.19 7.33 1.76
N ARG A 53 20.60 7.32 0.48
CA ARG A 53 19.96 6.49 -0.55
C ARG A 53 20.02 5.00 -0.21
N GLU A 54 21.18 4.52 0.23
CA GLU A 54 21.31 3.11 0.61
C GLU A 54 20.45 2.78 1.84
N ALA A 55 20.42 3.65 2.84
CA ALA A 55 19.53 3.48 4.00
C ALA A 55 18.05 3.44 3.59
N LEU A 56 17.63 4.32 2.68
CA LEU A 56 16.26 4.37 2.15
C LEU A 56 15.93 3.11 1.33
N LYS A 57 16.87 2.62 0.51
CA LYS A 57 16.73 1.35 -0.21
C LYS A 57 16.51 0.17 0.76
N ILE A 58 17.33 0.07 1.80
CA ILE A 58 17.19 -0.97 2.84
C ILE A 58 15.82 -0.85 3.54
N TYR A 59 15.39 0.37 3.86
CA TYR A 59 14.07 0.61 4.44
C TYR A 59 12.95 0.09 3.53
N TYR A 60 12.95 0.43 2.24
CA TYR A 60 11.93 -0.04 1.31
C TYR A 60 11.95 -1.54 1.08
N THR A 61 13.14 -2.17 1.04
CA THR A 61 13.23 -3.63 0.95
C THR A 61 12.58 -4.29 2.17
N ARG A 62 12.77 -3.73 3.37
CA ARG A 62 12.13 -4.24 4.59
C ARG A 62 10.62 -3.97 4.61
N LEU A 63 10.21 -2.79 4.15
CA LEU A 63 8.80 -2.41 4.11
C LEU A 63 8.02 -3.26 3.10
N LEU A 64 8.61 -3.56 1.94
CA LEU A 64 8.06 -4.48 0.96
C LEU A 64 7.83 -5.87 1.58
N ALA A 65 8.85 -6.43 2.24
CA ALA A 65 8.74 -7.72 2.92
C ALA A 65 7.64 -7.71 3.99
N PHE A 66 7.56 -6.64 4.79
CA PHE A 66 6.50 -6.46 5.77
C PHE A 66 5.10 -6.44 5.13
N TYR A 67 4.91 -5.71 4.02
CA TYR A 67 3.64 -5.71 3.30
C TYR A 67 3.31 -7.09 2.71
N CYS A 68 4.29 -7.82 2.18
CA CYS A 68 4.07 -9.19 1.74
C CYS A 68 3.55 -10.07 2.88
N GLU A 69 4.19 -10.03 4.05
CA GLU A 69 3.75 -10.81 5.22
C GLU A 69 2.33 -10.46 5.66
N VAL A 70 1.98 -9.17 5.65
CA VAL A 70 0.64 -8.71 6.00
C VAL A 70 -0.39 -9.21 4.99
N LEU A 71 -0.13 -9.05 3.69
CA LEU A 71 -1.01 -9.52 2.62
C LEU A 71 -1.17 -11.04 2.61
N GLU A 72 -0.09 -11.79 2.87
CA GLU A 72 -0.14 -13.25 3.03
C GLU A 72 -1.06 -13.66 4.19
N ARG A 73 -1.00 -12.95 5.33
CA ARG A 73 -1.92 -13.22 6.45
C ARG A 73 -3.37 -12.93 6.12
N VAL A 74 -3.64 -11.86 5.36
CA VAL A 74 -4.99 -11.49 4.93
C VAL A 74 -5.53 -12.50 3.90
N MET A 75 -4.69 -12.94 2.96
CA MET A 75 -5.09 -13.83 1.88
C MET A 75 -5.11 -15.31 2.29
N GLY A 76 -4.30 -15.72 3.27
CA GLY A 76 -3.99 -17.13 3.51
C GLY A 76 -3.51 -17.80 2.22
N ASP A 77 -3.99 -19.01 1.94
CA ASP A 77 -3.63 -19.78 0.74
C ASP A 77 -4.32 -19.29 -0.56
N ARG A 78 -5.06 -18.17 -0.51
CA ARG A 78 -5.90 -17.69 -1.63
C ARG A 78 -5.15 -16.88 -2.68
N ALA A 79 -3.90 -16.47 -2.44
CA ALA A 79 -3.10 -15.67 -3.36
C ALA A 79 -1.83 -16.38 -3.81
N ALA A 80 -1.46 -16.19 -5.08
CA ALA A 80 -0.16 -16.63 -5.58
C ALA A 80 0.95 -15.71 -5.03
N PRO A 81 2.11 -16.24 -4.59
CA PRO A 81 3.19 -15.43 -4.00
C PRO A 81 3.64 -14.25 -4.88
N MET A 82 3.77 -14.47 -6.20
CA MET A 82 4.14 -13.40 -7.14
C MET A 82 3.14 -12.25 -7.20
N LYS A 83 1.85 -12.51 -6.92
CA LYS A 83 0.82 -11.45 -6.89
C LYS A 83 0.91 -10.66 -5.60
N VAL A 84 1.17 -11.32 -4.48
CA VAL A 84 1.40 -10.65 -3.19
C VAL A 84 2.54 -9.65 -3.32
N GLU A 85 3.69 -10.07 -3.86
CA GLU A 85 4.85 -9.19 -4.03
C GLU A 85 4.53 -7.99 -4.92
N ARG A 86 3.81 -8.21 -6.04
CA ARG A 86 3.40 -7.11 -6.95
C ARG A 86 2.45 -6.13 -6.28
N VAL A 87 1.49 -6.60 -5.49
CA VAL A 87 0.55 -5.73 -4.78
C VAL A 87 1.24 -4.97 -3.67
N ALA A 88 2.12 -5.63 -2.91
CA ALA A 88 2.96 -4.98 -1.90
C ALA A 88 3.84 -3.88 -2.53
N ALA A 89 4.43 -4.14 -3.70
CA ALA A 89 5.22 -3.17 -4.43
C ALA A 89 4.38 -1.99 -4.96
N ALA A 90 3.12 -2.24 -5.35
CA ALA A 90 2.18 -1.18 -5.77
C ALA A 90 1.69 -0.33 -4.58
N MET A 91 1.56 -0.91 -3.38
CA MET A 91 1.13 -0.18 -2.18
C MET A 91 2.15 0.87 -1.72
N LEU A 92 3.46 0.62 -1.90
CA LEU A 92 4.53 1.56 -1.51
C LEU A 92 4.32 2.97 -2.07
N PRO A 93 4.31 3.19 -3.41
CA PRO A 93 4.12 4.53 -3.96
C PRO A 93 2.74 5.13 -3.68
N ILE A 94 1.71 4.30 -3.44
CA ILE A 94 0.35 4.77 -3.11
C ILE A 94 0.32 5.38 -1.71
N LEU A 95 0.85 4.65 -0.73
CA LEU A 95 0.92 5.11 0.67
C LEU A 95 1.85 6.32 0.81
N GLU A 96 3.00 6.29 0.14
CA GLU A 96 3.93 7.42 0.10
C GLU A 96 3.32 8.65 -0.56
N GLY A 97 2.64 8.47 -1.69
CA GLY A 97 1.93 9.54 -2.38
C GLY A 97 0.86 10.16 -1.49
N TYR A 98 0.09 9.33 -0.78
CA TYR A 98 -0.95 9.80 0.13
C TYR A 98 -0.40 10.65 1.29
N CYS A 99 0.76 10.30 1.85
CA CYS A 99 1.46 11.14 2.84
C CYS A 99 1.74 12.57 2.34
N ILE A 100 1.81 12.78 1.02
CA ILE A 100 2.03 14.08 0.38
C ILE A 100 0.69 14.74 0.01
N THR A 101 -0.27 13.97 -0.49
CA THR A 101 -1.46 14.51 -1.15
C THR A 101 -2.71 14.60 -0.29
N LYS A 102 -2.78 13.94 0.88
CA LYS A 102 -4.00 13.86 1.69
C LYS A 102 -4.63 15.22 2.04
N ASP A 103 -3.82 16.26 2.26
CA ASP A 103 -4.34 17.58 2.65
C ASP A 103 -4.86 18.37 1.43
N ALA A 104 -4.53 17.92 0.22
CA ALA A 104 -5.01 18.48 -1.04
C ALA A 104 -6.16 17.67 -1.65
N VAL A 105 -6.24 16.38 -1.33
CA VAL A 105 -7.26 15.45 -1.81
C VAL A 105 -8.25 15.25 -0.67
N GLU A 106 -9.32 16.06 -0.65
CA GLU A 106 -10.37 16.08 0.40
C GLU A 106 -11.24 14.80 0.43
N VAL A 107 -10.61 13.64 0.56
CA VAL A 107 -11.26 12.33 0.63
C VAL A 107 -11.07 11.75 2.02
N SER A 108 -12.17 11.29 2.63
CA SER A 108 -12.11 10.68 3.96
C SER A 108 -11.23 9.42 3.96
N VAL A 109 -10.58 9.15 5.10
CA VAL A 109 -9.79 7.93 5.30
C VAL A 109 -10.60 6.67 5.02
N ASP A 110 -11.87 6.63 5.44
CA ASP A 110 -12.74 5.45 5.24
C ASP A 110 -13.00 5.18 3.76
N ALA A 111 -13.34 6.21 2.99
CA ALA A 111 -13.54 6.09 1.54
C ALA A 111 -12.26 5.69 0.81
N MET A 112 -11.11 6.29 1.17
CA MET A 112 -9.82 5.95 0.59
C MET A 112 -9.42 4.50 0.89
N ALA A 113 -9.63 4.06 2.14
CA ALA A 113 -9.34 2.69 2.56
C ALA A 113 -10.24 1.67 1.85
N GLU A 114 -11.50 2.02 1.59
CA GLU A 114 -12.43 1.18 0.84
C GLU A 114 -12.00 1.02 -0.62
N ASP A 115 -11.69 2.11 -1.31
CA ASP A 115 -11.23 2.07 -2.71
C ASP A 115 -9.93 1.26 -2.84
N TRP A 116 -8.98 1.47 -1.93
CA TRP A 116 -7.71 0.74 -1.94
C TRP A 116 -7.86 -0.74 -1.60
N ALA A 117 -8.79 -1.08 -0.70
CA ALA A 117 -9.10 -2.47 -0.39
C ALA A 117 -9.65 -3.21 -1.61
N HIS A 118 -10.57 -2.59 -2.35
CA HIS A 118 -11.11 -3.15 -3.58
C HIS A 118 -10.03 -3.30 -4.66
N MET A 119 -9.21 -2.27 -4.86
CA MET A 119 -8.09 -2.31 -5.82
C MET A 119 -7.08 -3.42 -5.47
N ALA A 120 -6.65 -3.51 -4.21
CA ALA A 120 -5.70 -4.53 -3.77
C ALA A 120 -6.29 -5.95 -3.90
N ALA A 121 -7.54 -6.15 -3.48
CA ALA A 121 -8.24 -7.43 -3.61
C ALA A 121 -8.37 -7.85 -5.10
N ALA A 122 -8.71 -6.91 -5.98
CA ALA A 122 -8.77 -7.16 -7.42
C ALA A 122 -7.41 -7.60 -7.98
N LEU A 123 -6.33 -6.89 -7.65
CA LEU A 123 -4.98 -7.23 -8.11
C LEU A 123 -4.49 -8.59 -7.58
N LEU A 124 -4.87 -8.97 -6.36
CA LEU A 124 -4.53 -10.27 -5.78
C LEU A 124 -5.25 -11.43 -6.48
N GLN A 125 -6.40 -11.18 -7.13
CA GLN A 125 -7.24 -12.20 -7.76
C GLN A 125 -7.19 -12.20 -9.28
N TYR A 126 -6.74 -11.11 -9.89
CA TYR A 126 -6.65 -10.95 -11.34
C TYR A 126 -5.78 -12.05 -11.97
N ARG A 127 -6.34 -12.83 -12.89
CA ARG A 127 -5.70 -14.03 -13.48
C ARG A 127 -4.57 -13.68 -14.44
#